data_AF-A0A524GME2-F1
#
_entry.id   AF-A0A524GME2-F1
#
_cell.length_a   1.000
_cell.length_b   1.000
_cell.length_c   1.000
_cell.angle_alpha   90.00
_cell.angle_beta   90.00
_cell.angle_gamma   90.00
#
_symmetry.space_group_name_H-M   'P 1'
#
loop_
_entity.id
_entity.type
_entity.pdbx_description
1 polymer ?
#
loop_
_entity_poly.entity_id
_entity_poly.type
_entity_poly.pdbx_seq_one_letter_code
_entity_poly.pdbx_strand_id
1 'polypeptide(L)'
;MKDQDRTKKQLIDDLDTLRMRVDQMERLEDRQGKRGEDLYSNFFDESRDAIIIAGRDGRFVDFNQSALDLLGYTREEMRGMDVSCLSIDPEDRERFIREIQEMGSVTDFDIRLRKK
;
A
#
# COMPACT_ATOMS: atom_id res chain seq x y z
N MET A 1 39.50 -25.60 36.83
CA MET A 1 39.92 -24.32 36.20
C MET A 1 39.82 -24.34 34.67
N LYS A 2 40.21 -25.43 33.97
CA LYS A 2 40.16 -25.50 32.49
C LYS A 2 38.75 -25.52 31.87
N ASP A 3 37.72 -25.99 32.58
CA ASP A 3 36.35 -26.06 32.03
C ASP A 3 35.68 -24.69 31.90
N GLN A 4 35.86 -23.78 32.87
CA GLN A 4 35.25 -22.44 32.83
C GLN A 4 35.76 -21.58 31.66
N ASP A 5 37.04 -21.71 31.30
CA ASP A 5 37.61 -21.00 30.14
C ASP A 5 37.08 -21.56 28.82
N ARG A 6 36.83 -22.87 28.76
CA ARG A 6 36.21 -23.52 27.60
C ARG A 6 34.76 -23.07 27.42
N THR A 7 34.00 -22.96 28.52
CA THR A 7 32.61 -22.48 28.48
C THR A 7 32.52 -21.00 28.11
N LYS A 8 33.42 -20.14 28.62
CA LYS A 8 33.46 -18.72 28.23
C LYS A 8 33.79 -18.53 26.76
N LYS A 9 34.75 -19.30 26.24
CA LYS A 9 35.10 -19.26 24.82
C LYS A 9 33.91 -19.70 23.94
N GLN A 10 33.24 -20.78 24.32
CA GLN A 10 32.03 -21.25 23.63
C GLN A 10 30.93 -20.18 23.61
N LEU A 11 30.68 -19.51 24.75
CA LEU A 11 29.68 -18.44 24.83
C LEU A 11 30.03 -17.21 23.97
N ILE A 12 31.32 -16.88 23.82
CA ILE A 12 31.78 -15.80 22.94
C ILE A 12 31.55 -16.18 21.48
N ASP A 13 31.93 -17.40 21.09
CA ASP A 13 31.74 -17.91 19.72
C ASP A 13 30.24 -17.97 19.37
N ASP A 14 29.39 -18.41 20.31
CA ASP A 14 27.94 -18.44 20.15
C ASP A 14 27.35 -17.02 20.05
N LEU A 15 27.84 -16.07 20.86
CA LEU A 15 27.41 -14.66 20.82
C LEU A 15 27.76 -13.99 19.49
N ASP A 16 28.95 -14.24 18.97
CA ASP A 16 29.37 -13.70 17.68
C ASP A 16 28.56 -14.33 16.53
N THR A 17 28.27 -15.62 16.61
CA THR A 17 27.38 -16.30 15.66
C THR A 17 25.97 -15.70 15.69
N LEU A 18 25.41 -15.43 16.87
CA LEU A 18 24.09 -14.80 17.01
C LEU A 18 24.09 -13.38 16.46
N ARG A 19 25.11 -12.57 16.71
CA ARG A 19 25.24 -11.22 16.16
C ARG A 19 25.25 -11.23 14.63
N MET A 20 25.99 -12.14 14.01
CA MET A 20 25.99 -12.29 12.55
C MET A 20 24.61 -12.64 12.01
N ARG A 21 23.85 -13.48 12.72
CA ARG A 21 22.48 -13.84 12.34
C ARG A 21 21.51 -12.67 12.43
N VAL A 22 21.59 -11.85 13.49
CA VAL A 22 20.75 -10.65 13.63
C VAL A 22 21.01 -9.67 12.47
N ASP A 23 22.28 -9.36 12.19
CA ASP A 23 22.67 -8.48 11.08
C ASP A 23 22.22 -9.02 9.71
N GLN A 24 22.23 -10.35 9.53
CA GLN A 24 21.68 -10.97 8.32
C GLN A 24 20.15 -10.86 8.22
N MET A 25 19.42 -11.01 9.33
CA MET A 25 17.96 -10.87 9.36
C MET A 25 17.54 -9.43 9.05
N GLU A 26 18.16 -8.44 9.68
CA GLU A 26 17.86 -7.01 9.43
C GLU A 26 18.05 -6.66 7.95
N ARG A 27 19.15 -7.13 7.33
CA ARG A 27 19.38 -6.92 5.88
C ARG A 27 18.35 -7.62 4.99
N LEU A 28 17.83 -8.77 5.41
CA LEU A 28 16.80 -9.49 4.66
C LEU A 28 15.45 -8.76 4.77
N GLU A 29 15.10 -8.29 5.95
CA GLU A 29 13.89 -7.48 6.19
C GLU A 29 13.93 -6.18 5.38
N ASP A 30 15.03 -5.44 5.42
CA ASP A 30 15.23 -4.22 4.63
C ASP A 30 15.10 -4.49 3.12
N ARG A 31 15.67 -5.59 2.62
CA ARG A 31 15.57 -5.97 1.21
C ARG A 31 14.16 -6.40 0.83
N GLN A 32 13.45 -7.09 1.71
CA GLN A 32 12.06 -7.49 1.46
C GLN A 32 11.13 -6.27 1.48
N GLY A 33 11.31 -5.35 2.43
CA GLY A 33 10.58 -4.10 2.50
C GLY A 33 10.74 -3.29 1.21
N LYS A 34 11.98 -3.00 0.82
CA LYS A 34 12.27 -2.28 -0.43
C LYS A 34 11.70 -2.98 -1.66
N ARG A 35 11.87 -4.29 -1.77
CA ARG A 35 11.34 -5.04 -2.90
C ARG A 35 9.80 -4.98 -2.96
N GLY A 36 9.13 -5.00 -1.81
CA GLY A 36 7.68 -4.83 -1.73
C GLY A 36 7.22 -3.44 -2.15
N GLU A 37 7.91 -2.40 -1.69
CA GLU A 37 7.66 -1.00 -2.08
C GLU A 37 7.90 -0.79 -3.58
N ASP A 38 9.00 -1.31 -4.13
CA ASP A 38 9.31 -1.22 -5.56
C ASP A 38 8.26 -1.94 -6.41
N LEU A 39 7.84 -3.14 -5.99
CA LEU A 39 6.78 -3.89 -6.68
C LEU A 39 5.44 -3.15 -6.65
N TYR A 40 5.09 -2.58 -5.48
CA TYR A 40 3.88 -1.79 -5.34
C TYR A 40 3.93 -0.55 -6.24
N SER A 41 4.98 0.28 -6.12
CA SER A 41 5.10 1.52 -6.89
C SER A 41 5.15 1.23 -8.40
N ASN A 42 5.92 0.24 -8.84
CA ASN A 42 5.95 -0.13 -10.26
C ASN A 42 4.57 -0.58 -10.75
N PHE A 43 3.90 -1.52 -10.06
CA PHE A 43 2.59 -1.98 -10.52
C PHE A 43 1.53 -0.87 -10.46
N PHE A 44 1.51 -0.11 -9.36
CA PHE A 44 0.50 0.90 -9.10
C PHE A 44 0.66 2.10 -10.04
N ASP A 45 1.87 2.67 -10.11
CA ASP A 45 2.15 3.89 -10.90
C ASP A 45 2.32 3.61 -12.39
N GLU A 46 2.82 2.44 -12.80
CA GLU A 46 2.95 2.10 -14.24
C GLU A 46 1.66 1.53 -14.85
N SER A 47 0.66 1.17 -14.03
CA SER A 47 -0.64 0.73 -14.54
C SER A 47 -1.29 1.83 -15.38
N ARG A 48 -1.80 1.45 -16.56
CA ARG A 48 -2.58 2.34 -17.44
C ARG A 48 -4.02 2.52 -16.98
N ASP A 49 -4.50 1.62 -16.11
CA ASP A 49 -5.82 1.76 -15.51
C ASP A 49 -5.76 2.79 -14.38
N ALA A 50 -6.79 3.61 -14.27
CA ALA A 50 -6.94 4.51 -13.14
C ALA A 50 -7.25 3.71 -11.88
N ILE A 51 -6.35 3.74 -10.90
CA ILE A 51 -6.50 3.07 -9.62
C ILE A 51 -6.64 4.12 -8.53
N ILE A 52 -7.69 3.98 -7.72
CA ILE A 52 -7.99 4.85 -6.60
C ILE A 52 -8.27 3.98 -5.38
N ILE A 53 -7.62 4.30 -4.27
CA ILE A 53 -7.84 3.69 -2.96
C ILE A 53 -8.47 4.76 -2.07
N ALA A 54 -9.64 4.44 -1.52
CA ALA A 54 -10.34 5.33 -0.60
C ALA A 54 -10.69 4.60 0.71
N GLY A 55 -10.70 5.37 1.79
CA GLY A 55 -11.16 4.93 3.10
C GLY A 55 -12.67 4.73 3.11
N ARG A 56 -13.17 4.04 4.15
CA ARG A 56 -14.61 3.88 4.39
C ARG A 56 -15.34 5.20 4.62
N ASP A 57 -14.61 6.23 5.02
CA ASP A 57 -15.11 7.59 5.21
C ASP A 57 -15.17 8.40 3.90
N GLY A 58 -14.74 7.82 2.78
CA GLY A 58 -14.73 8.46 1.46
C GLY A 58 -13.47 9.28 1.18
N ARG A 59 -12.52 9.39 2.11
CA ARG A 59 -11.27 10.11 1.87
C ARG A 59 -10.33 9.31 0.98
N PHE A 60 -9.65 9.99 0.06
CA PHE A 60 -8.60 9.37 -0.72
C PHE A 60 -7.44 8.93 0.18
N VAL A 61 -7.07 7.66 0.07
CA VAL A 61 -5.90 7.07 0.73
C VAL A 61 -4.72 7.08 -0.23
N ASP A 62 -4.94 6.64 -1.46
CA ASP A 62 -3.93 6.66 -2.52
C ASP A 62 -4.58 6.67 -3.91
N PHE A 63 -3.81 7.03 -4.92
CA PHE A 63 -4.21 7.05 -6.33
C PHE A 63 -2.96 7.07 -7.22
N ASN A 64 -3.03 6.36 -8.35
CA ASN A 64 -1.91 6.28 -9.27
C ASN A 64 -1.90 7.44 -10.27
N GLN A 65 -0.82 7.53 -11.05
CA GLN A 65 -0.66 8.60 -12.06
C GLN A 65 -1.79 8.56 -13.11
N SER A 66 -2.20 7.37 -13.56
CA SER A 66 -3.30 7.22 -14.52
C SER A 66 -4.64 7.76 -14.01
N ALA A 67 -4.92 7.67 -12.70
CA ALA A 67 -6.11 8.29 -12.11
C ALA A 67 -6.03 9.82 -12.13
N LEU A 68 -4.88 10.40 -11.83
CA LEU A 68 -4.66 11.84 -11.92
C LEU A 68 -4.84 12.36 -13.35
N ASP A 69 -4.24 11.67 -14.31
CA ASP A 69 -4.33 12.00 -15.74
C ASP A 69 -5.77 11.87 -16.27
N LEU A 70 -6.49 10.82 -15.83
CA LEU A 70 -7.88 10.60 -16.21
C LEU A 70 -8.79 11.71 -15.67
N LEU A 71 -8.61 12.11 -14.41
CA LEU A 71 -9.51 13.03 -13.71
C LEU A 71 -9.11 14.51 -13.82
N GLY A 72 -7.86 14.81 -14.19
CA GLY A 72 -7.34 16.16 -14.39
C GLY A 72 -6.90 16.89 -13.10
N TYR A 73 -6.66 16.15 -12.01
CA TYR A 73 -6.22 16.71 -10.74
C TYR A 73 -4.73 16.52 -10.51
N THR A 74 -4.13 17.40 -9.72
CA THR A 74 -2.79 17.17 -9.15
C THR A 74 -2.90 16.32 -7.88
N ARG A 75 -1.79 15.70 -7.48
CA ARG A 75 -1.74 14.88 -6.26
C ARG A 75 -2.05 15.69 -5.01
N GLU A 76 -1.59 16.94 -4.96
CA GLU A 76 -1.81 17.88 -3.87
C GLU A 76 -3.29 18.26 -3.75
N GLU A 77 -3.97 18.49 -4.86
CA GLU A 77 -5.41 18.80 -4.89
C GLU A 77 -6.23 17.61 -4.40
N MET A 78 -5.96 16.42 -4.92
CA MET A 78 -6.76 15.23 -4.66
C MET A 78 -6.61 14.72 -3.21
N ARG A 79 -5.44 14.90 -2.56
CA ARG A 79 -5.22 14.50 -1.15
C ARG A 79 -6.18 15.14 -0.14
N GLY A 80 -6.71 16.32 -0.43
CA GLY A 80 -7.64 17.02 0.47
C GLY A 80 -9.12 16.72 0.22
N MET A 81 -9.42 15.96 -0.82
CA MET A 81 -10.78 15.77 -1.32
C MET A 81 -11.42 14.47 -0.81
N ASP A 82 -12.73 14.36 -1.04
CA ASP A 82 -13.52 13.16 -0.79
C ASP A 82 -13.96 12.56 -2.13
N VAL A 83 -14.05 11.24 -2.26
CA VAL A 83 -14.41 10.55 -3.51
C VAL A 83 -15.76 10.99 -4.07
N SER A 84 -16.68 11.49 -3.23
CA SER A 84 -17.95 12.07 -3.66
C SER A 84 -17.77 13.25 -4.62
N CYS A 85 -16.63 13.94 -4.58
CA CYS A 85 -16.32 15.01 -5.52
C CYS A 85 -16.18 14.52 -6.97
N LEU A 86 -15.97 13.22 -7.18
CA LEU A 86 -15.91 12.60 -8.50
C LEU A 86 -17.29 12.16 -8.99
N SER A 87 -18.32 12.17 -8.15
CA SER A 87 -19.66 11.72 -8.54
C SER A 87 -20.39 12.81 -9.33
N ILE A 88 -20.92 12.46 -10.51
CA ILE A 88 -21.87 13.34 -11.22
C ILE A 88 -23.28 13.16 -10.65
N ASP A 89 -23.68 11.91 -10.43
CA ASP A 89 -25.02 11.55 -9.98
C ASP A 89 -24.95 10.95 -8.56
N PRO A 90 -25.61 11.55 -7.55
CA PRO A 90 -25.70 10.97 -6.22
C PRO A 90 -26.35 9.57 -6.20
N GLU A 91 -27.32 9.30 -7.07
CA GLU A 91 -28.05 8.02 -7.09
C GLU A 91 -27.16 6.87 -7.57
N ASP A 92 -26.32 7.10 -8.60
CA ASP A 92 -25.36 6.11 -9.09
C ASP A 92 -24.33 5.77 -8.00
N ARG A 93 -23.86 6.77 -7.24
CA ARG A 93 -22.95 6.56 -6.10
C ARG A 93 -23.62 5.78 -4.98
N GLU A 94 -24.86 6.11 -4.63
CA GLU A 94 -25.58 5.37 -3.60
C GLU A 94 -25.82 3.91 -4.01
N ARG A 95 -26.15 3.65 -5.29
CA ARG A 95 -26.25 2.29 -5.83
C ARG A 95 -24.93 1.55 -5.71
N PHE A 96 -23.82 2.17 -6.15
CA PHE A 96 -22.48 1.59 -6.06
C PHE A 96 -22.10 1.24 -4.61
N ILE A 97 -22.32 2.16 -3.65
CA ILE A 97 -22.01 1.94 -2.24
C ILE A 97 -22.88 0.81 -1.65
N ARG A 98 -24.17 0.77 -1.95
CA ARG A 98 -25.06 -0.29 -1.48
C ARG A 98 -24.60 -1.66 -1.98
N GLU A 99 -24.30 -1.79 -3.27
CA GLU A 99 -23.85 -3.07 -3.83
C GLU A 99 -22.52 -3.53 -3.22
N ILE A 100 -21.55 -2.63 -2.98
CA ILE A 100 -20.32 -2.97 -2.25
C ILE A 100 -20.62 -3.45 -0.83
N GLN A 101 -21.56 -2.81 -0.13
CA GLN A 101 -21.91 -3.19 1.25
C GLN A 101 -22.61 -4.54 1.33
N GLU A 102 -23.43 -4.88 0.34
CA GLU A 102 -24.19 -6.14 0.31
C GLU A 102 -23.35 -7.31 -0.22
N MET A 103 -22.57 -7.09 -1.28
CA MET A 103 -21.86 -8.14 -2.02
C MET A 103 -20.36 -8.21 -1.71
N GLY A 104 -19.82 -7.21 -1.00
CA GLY A 104 -18.40 -7.08 -0.68
C GLY A 104 -17.53 -6.57 -1.85
N SER A 105 -18.04 -6.61 -3.07
CA SER A 105 -17.37 -6.08 -4.27
C SER A 105 -18.39 -5.81 -5.38
N VAL A 106 -18.01 -4.92 -6.31
CA VAL A 106 -18.80 -4.58 -7.50
C VAL A 106 -17.85 -4.63 -8.70
N THR A 107 -18.26 -5.31 -9.77
CA THR A 107 -17.52 -5.42 -11.03
C THR A 107 -18.40 -4.99 -12.20
N ASP A 108 -17.80 -4.51 -13.29
CA ASP A 108 -18.51 -4.08 -14.50
C ASP A 108 -19.67 -3.11 -14.23
N PHE A 109 -19.42 -2.13 -13.35
CA PHE A 109 -20.41 -1.12 -12.97
C PHE A 109 -20.13 0.20 -13.67
N ASP A 110 -21.07 0.62 -14.51
CA ASP A 110 -21.00 1.90 -15.19
C ASP A 110 -21.34 3.04 -14.22
N ILE A 111 -20.40 3.97 -14.07
CA ILE A 111 -20.56 5.20 -13.31
C ILE A 111 -20.03 6.39 -14.12
N ARG A 112 -20.73 7.53 -13.98
CA ARG A 112 -20.30 8.80 -14.58
C ARG A 112 -19.48 9.60 -13.58
N LEU A 113 -18.21 9.81 -13.91
CA LEU A 113 -17.27 10.57 -13.09
C LEU A 113 -17.12 12.00 -13.57
N ARG A 114 -17.03 12.93 -12.63
CA ARG A 114 -16.72 14.34 -12.86
C ARG A 114 -15.20 14.51 -12.92
N LYS A 115 -14.73 15.09 -14.03
CA LYS A 115 -13.36 15.58 -14.16
C LYS A 115 -13.27 17.02 -13.67
N LYS A 116 -12.04 17.49 -13.39
CA LYS A 116 -11.77 18.91 -13.13
C LYS A 116 -12.18 19.79 -14.31
#